data_AF-A0A7Y4WX76-F1
#
_entry.id   AF-A0A7Y4WX76-F1
#
_cell.length_a   1.000
_cell.length_b   1.000
_cell.length_c   1.000
_cell.angle_alpha   90.00
_cell.angle_beta   90.00
_cell.angle_gamma   90.00
#
_symmetry.space_group_name_H-M   'P 1'
#
loop_
_entity.id
_entity.type
_entity.pdbx_description
1 polymer ?
#
loop_
_entity_poly.entity_id
_entity_poly.type
_entity_poly.pdbx_seq_one_letter_code
_entity_poly.pdbx_strand_id
1 'polypeptide(L)'
;MKSEKIIQTRDFDEDLDIFLKQGYRLDMIKPADAPVEAVLSSANHTIKLRSRDRLRGSNTDWVTGRAGMEYRDLIPGRLGG
;
A
#
# COMPACT_ATOMS: atom_id res chain seq x y z
N MET A 1 -11.94 -21.58 -9.37
CA MET A 1 -11.65 -21.28 -7.94
C MET A 1 -10.78 -20.03 -7.93
N LYS A 2 -11.22 -18.93 -7.29
CA LYS A 2 -10.39 -17.72 -7.18
C LYS A 2 -9.36 -17.94 -6.06
N SER A 3 -8.07 -17.73 -6.33
CA SER A 3 -7.01 -17.81 -5.32
C SER A 3 -6.65 -16.42 -4.79
N GLU A 4 -6.41 -16.31 -3.48
CA GLU A 4 -5.86 -15.10 -2.85
C GLU A 4 -4.45 -15.39 -2.34
N LYS A 5 -3.50 -14.49 -2.60
CA LYS A 5 -2.12 -14.58 -2.09
C LYS A 5 -1.65 -13.27 -1.49
N ILE A 6 -1.01 -13.35 -0.32
CA ILE A 6 -0.38 -12.20 0.33
C ILE A 6 1.12 -12.21 -0.02
N ILE A 7 1.64 -11.06 -0.48
CA ILE A 7 3.04 -10.89 -0.86
C ILE A 7 3.62 -9.77 -0.01
N GLN A 8 4.70 -10.06 0.72
CA GLN A 8 5.48 -9.04 1.41
C GLN A 8 6.61 -8.56 0.51
N THR A 9 6.70 -7.24 0.32
CA THR A 9 7.72 -6.61 -0.54
C THR A 9 8.61 -5.67 0.27
N ARG A 10 9.86 -5.50 -0.18
CA ARG A 10 10.75 -4.43 0.33
C ARG A 10 10.43 -3.12 -0.37
N ASP A 11 10.45 -3.11 -1.71
CA ASP A 11 10.14 -1.93 -2.52
C ASP A 11 8.71 -2.02 -3.05
N PHE A 12 7.80 -1.32 -2.37
CA PHE A 12 6.38 -1.35 -2.69
C PHE A 12 6.06 -0.70 -4.03
N ASP A 13 6.77 0.38 -4.39
CA ASP A 13 6.45 1.16 -5.58
C ASP A 13 6.95 0.43 -6.83
N GLU A 14 8.15 -0.15 -6.79
CA GLU A 14 8.70 -0.96 -7.87
C GLU A 14 7.85 -2.21 -8.13
N ASP A 15 7.53 -2.99 -7.09
CA ASP A 15 6.73 -4.20 -7.25
C ASP A 15 5.30 -3.89 -7.74
N LEU A 16 4.70 -2.81 -7.26
CA LEU A 16 3.39 -2.38 -7.74
C LEU A 16 3.42 -2.07 -9.23
N ASP A 17 4.42 -1.30 -9.70
CA ASP A 17 4.58 -0.98 -11.13
C ASP A 17 4.78 -2.24 -11.98
N ILE A 18 5.56 -3.22 -11.50
CA ILE A 18 5.74 -4.52 -12.16
C ILE A 18 4.40 -5.23 -12.33
N PHE A 19 3.59 -5.35 -11.28
CA PHE A 19 2.29 -6.03 -11.36
C PHE A 19 1.32 -5.31 -12.31
N LEU A 20 1.30 -3.98 -12.29
CA LEU A 20 0.49 -3.19 -13.23
C LEU A 20 0.91 -3.44 -14.68
N LYS A 21 2.22 -3.47 -14.97
CA LYS A 21 2.76 -3.80 -16.30
C LYS A 21 2.47 -5.24 -16.73
N GLN A 22 2.33 -6.16 -15.79
CA GLN A 22 1.91 -7.54 -16.05
C GLN A 22 0.40 -7.69 -16.30
N GLY A 23 -0.36 -6.59 -16.26
CA GLY A 23 -1.80 -6.60 -16.52
C GLY A 23 -2.67 -6.87 -15.29
N TYR A 24 -2.10 -6.79 -14.08
CA TYR A 24 -2.93 -6.74 -12.88
C TYR A 24 -3.64 -5.40 -12.79
N ARG A 25 -4.89 -5.44 -12.35
CA ARG A 25 -5.68 -4.26 -12.05
C ARG A 25 -5.53 -3.91 -10.58
N LEU A 26 -5.23 -2.65 -10.28
CA LEU A 26 -5.30 -2.13 -8.93
C LEU A 26 -6.76 -1.93 -8.53
N ASP A 27 -7.23 -2.69 -7.56
CA ASP A 27 -8.59 -2.59 -7.04
C ASP A 27 -8.67 -1.68 -5.80
N MET A 28 -7.67 -1.76 -4.92
CA MET A 28 -7.61 -0.96 -3.70
C MET A 28 -6.16 -0.67 -3.30
N ILE A 29 -5.91 0.50 -2.71
CA ILE A 29 -4.63 0.85 -2.10
C ILE A 29 -4.87 1.59 -0.79
N LYS A 30 -4.08 1.30 0.25
CA LYS A 30 -4.19 1.99 1.54
C LYS A 30 -2.87 2.06 2.34
N PRO A 31 -2.71 3.12 3.15
CA PRO A 31 -3.40 4.41 2.98
C PRO A 31 -3.08 4.99 1.59
N ALA A 32 -3.90 5.92 1.09
CA ALA A 32 -3.65 6.47 -0.25
C ALA A 32 -2.32 7.23 -0.28
N ASP A 33 -2.04 8.03 0.74
CA ASP A 33 -0.90 8.96 0.77
C ASP A 33 0.45 8.27 0.98
N ALA A 34 0.50 7.28 1.85
CA ALA A 34 1.69 6.47 2.11
C ALA A 34 1.37 4.97 1.93
N PRO A 35 1.21 4.48 0.68
CA PRO A 35 0.76 3.12 0.44
C PRO A 35 1.62 2.07 1.12
N VAL A 36 0.96 1.23 1.94
CA VAL A 36 1.58 0.07 2.58
C VAL A 36 0.90 -1.23 2.20
N GLU A 37 -0.32 -1.15 1.66
CA GLU A 37 -1.10 -2.29 1.20
C GLU A 37 -1.80 -1.96 -0.12
N ALA A 38 -1.70 -2.85 -1.10
CA ALA A 38 -2.48 -2.81 -2.34
C ALA A 38 -3.15 -4.16 -2.59
N VAL A 39 -4.37 -4.11 -3.11
CA VAL A 39 -5.11 -5.27 -3.61
C VAL A 39 -5.13 -5.18 -5.13
N LEU A 40 -4.60 -6.21 -5.77
CA LEU A 40 -4.46 -6.32 -7.21
C LEU A 40 -5.20 -7.57 -7.67
N SER A 41 -5.97 -7.48 -8.75
CA SER A 41 -6.62 -8.63 -9.38
C SER A 41 -6.09 -8.88 -10.78
N SER A 42 -5.95 -10.15 -11.13
CA SER A 42 -5.78 -10.62 -12.50
C SER A 42 -6.81 -11.70 -12.77
N ALA A 43 -7.14 -11.95 -14.05
CA ALA A 43 -8.22 -12.80 -14.57
C ALA A 43 -8.90 -13.73 -13.55
N ASN A 44 -8.13 -14.60 -12.90
CA ASN A 44 -8.64 -15.65 -12.02
C ASN A 44 -8.14 -15.60 -10.57
N HIS A 45 -7.37 -14.59 -10.15
CA HIS A 45 -6.81 -14.53 -8.81
C HIS A 45 -6.51 -13.11 -8.31
N THR A 46 -6.39 -12.99 -7.00
CA THR A 46 -6.16 -11.72 -6.30
C THR A 46 -4.87 -11.81 -5.50
N ILE A 47 -4.08 -10.75 -5.52
CA ILE A 47 -2.89 -10.61 -4.70
C ILE A 47 -3.02 -9.40 -3.80
N LYS A 48 -2.54 -9.53 -2.56
CA LYS A 48 -2.47 -8.47 -1.57
C LYS A 48 -1.01 -8.16 -1.33
N LEU A 49 -0.53 -7.09 -1.95
CA LEU A 49 0.84 -6.62 -1.83
C LEU A 49 0.97 -5.80 -0.56
N ARG A 50 1.96 -6.10 0.28
CA ARG A 50 2.16 -5.43 1.56
C ARG A 50 3.62 -5.01 1.73
N SER A 51 3.86 -3.71 1.93
CA SER A 51 5.21 -3.19 2.19
C SER A 51 5.73 -3.71 3.52
N ARG A 52 6.94 -4.26 3.54
CA ARG A 52 7.60 -4.75 4.76
C ARG A 52 8.21 -3.59 5.55
N ASP A 53 8.83 -2.65 4.85
CA ASP A 53 9.62 -1.59 5.48
C ASP A 53 8.72 -0.45 5.99
N ARG A 54 7.69 -0.06 5.23
CA ARG A 54 6.73 0.97 5.66
C ARG A 54 5.84 0.53 6.83
N LEU A 55 5.68 -0.79 7.06
CA LEU A 55 4.96 -1.32 8.23
C LEU A 55 5.75 -1.22 9.54
N ARG A 56 7.06 -0.95 9.50
CA ARG A 56 7.89 -0.88 10.71
C ARG A 56 7.86 0.46 11.43
N GLY A 57 6.95 1.35 11.03
CA GLY A 57 6.61 2.56 11.75
C GLY A 57 7.31 3.79 11.18
N SER A 58 6.53 4.62 10.47
CA SER A 58 6.85 6.03 10.32
C SER A 58 6.61 6.72 11.67
N ASN A 59 7.65 6.80 12.49
CA ASN A 59 7.68 7.64 13.69
C ASN A 59 7.91 9.10 13.26
N THR A 60 6.99 9.67 12.50
CA THR A 60 7.09 11.04 12.02
C THR A 60 5.71 11.64 12.00
N ASP A 61 5.50 12.69 12.81
CA ASP A 61 4.26 13.48 12.86
C ASP A 61 3.91 14.12 11.52
N TRP A 62 4.85 14.11 10.58
CA TRP A 62 4.76 14.65 9.23
C TRP A 62 4.81 13.51 8.21
N VAL A 63 3.80 13.45 7.35
CA VAL A 63 3.70 12.48 6.25
C VAL A 63 3.69 13.25 4.93
N THR A 64 4.55 12.87 4.00
CA THR A 64 4.48 13.41 2.63
C THR A 64 3.28 12.78 1.92
N GLY A 65 2.33 13.61 1.50
CA GLY A 65 1.18 13.16 0.71
C GLY A 65 1.50 13.08 -0.78
N ARG A 66 0.56 12.58 -1.59
CA ARG A 66 0.75 12.37 -3.04
C ARG A 66 1.06 13.64 -3.84
N ALA A 67 0.70 14.82 -3.31
CA ALA A 67 1.00 16.11 -3.91
C ALA A 67 2.45 16.59 -3.64
N GLY A 68 3.27 15.79 -2.94
CA GLY A 68 4.62 16.17 -2.53
C GLY A 68 4.64 17.16 -1.37
N MET A 69 3.50 17.42 -0.74
CA MET A 69 3.39 18.31 0.43
C MET A 69 3.48 17.50 1.73
N GLU A 70 4.11 18.08 2.75
CA GLU A 70 4.13 17.50 4.10
C GLU A 70 2.84 17.84 4.84
N TYR A 71 2.18 16.82 5.39
CA TYR A 71 0.98 16.94 6.19
C TYR A 71 1.27 16.51 7.62
N ARG A 72 0.80 17.30 8.59
CA ARG A 72 0.89 16.94 10.00
C ARG A 72 -0.30 16.06 10.38
N ASP A 73 -0.05 14.98 11.11
CA ASP A 73 -1.13 14.23 11.74
C ASP A 73 -1.74 15.09 12.87
N LEU A 74 -2.97 15.54 12.65
CA LEU A 74 -3.68 16.45 13.56
C LEU A 74 -4.54 15.72 14.59
N ILE A 75 -4.52 14.38 14.62
CA ILE A 75 -5.39 13.61 15.51
C ILE A 75 -4.54 12.79 16.50
N PRO A 76 -4.22 13.36 17.68
CA PRO A 76 -3.64 12.60 18.77
C PRO A 76 -4.61 11.48 19.20
N GLY A 77 -4.13 10.23 19.26
CA GLY A 77 -4.87 9.13 19.89
C GLY A 77 -5.75 8.27 18.97
N ARG A 78 -5.45 8.17 17.66
CA ARG A 78 -6.10 7.19 16.77
C ARG A 78 -5.65 5.74 17.08
N LEU A 79 -6.06 5.22 18.24
CA LEU A 79 -6.11 3.79 18.52
C LEU A 79 -7.48 3.26 18.08
N GLY A 80 -7.50 2.35 17.10
CA GLY A 80 -8.62 1.46 16.82
C GLY A 80 -9.76 2.08 16.00
N GLY A 81 -10.31 1.28 15.09
CA GLY A 81 -11.56 1.59 14.38
C GLY A 81 -12.80 1.32 15.22
#